data_AF-A0A5C5VSW8-F1
#
_entry.id   AF-A0A5C5VSW8-F1
#
_cell.length_a   1.000
_cell.length_b   1.000
_cell.length_c   1.000
_cell.angle_alpha   90.00
_cell.angle_beta   90.00
_cell.angle_gamma   90.00
#
_symmetry.space_group_name_H-M   'P 1'
#
loop_
_entity.id
_entity.type
_entity.pdbx_description
1 polymer ?
#
loop_
_entity_poly.entity_id
_entity_poly.type
_entity_poly.pdbx_seq_one_letter_code
_entity_poly.pdbx_strand_id
1 'polypeptide(L)'
;MNCSDFERLIDAHLDGELAGSVRLEFDAHHLRCARCRQLVAMLESVGNVVAVDRRDEPRLSDDFTVRVMGDVTSVNREPVRSYRGLRIAIAAGVLVQAAAVVMFATMFPVEPSRPRIPITKPPETLDVSQYSHADLAAYITGRVYARVASISDGLSKDVGNVGMWAANLRVSDDVARSSRKLAEVDPLFGLLGALLAADDEQDQPAEGGADNQYSL
;
A
#
# COMPACT_ATOMS: atom_id res chain seq x y z
N MET A 1 -19.57 -11.05 18.38
CA MET A 1 -20.82 -11.40 17.69
C MET A 1 -21.17 -12.88 17.85
N ASN A 2 -22.45 -13.19 18.09
CA ASN A 2 -22.98 -14.56 18.10
C ASN A 2 -23.63 -14.89 16.73
N CYS A 3 -24.07 -16.14 16.53
CA CYS A 3 -24.63 -16.57 15.24
C CYS A 3 -25.98 -15.91 14.91
N SER A 4 -26.82 -15.58 15.90
CA SER A 4 -28.10 -14.89 15.65
C SER A 4 -27.89 -13.44 15.21
N ASP A 5 -26.92 -12.74 15.78
CA ASP A 5 -26.56 -11.39 15.37
C ASP A 5 -25.99 -11.40 13.94
N PHE A 6 -25.19 -12.41 13.63
CA PHE A 6 -24.65 -12.63 12.28
C PHE A 6 -25.77 -12.83 11.25
N GLU A 7 -26.71 -13.72 11.53
CA GLU A 7 -27.87 -13.98 10.64
C GLU A 7 -28.73 -12.73 10.44
N ARG A 8 -28.84 -11.84 11.45
CA ARG A 8 -29.57 -10.57 11.30
C ARG A 8 -28.84 -9.52 10.48
N LEU A 9 -27.50 -9.61 10.38
CA LEU A 9 -26.66 -8.64 9.68
C LEU A 9 -26.25 -9.10 8.27
N ILE A 10 -26.64 -10.32 7.88
CA ILE A 10 -26.18 -10.91 6.62
C ILE A 10 -26.70 -10.17 5.40
N ASP A 11 -27.95 -9.70 5.42
CA ASP A 11 -28.53 -8.94 4.30
C ASP A 11 -27.79 -7.61 4.12
N ALA A 12 -27.61 -6.85 5.22
CA ALA A 12 -26.82 -5.62 5.20
C ALA A 12 -25.35 -5.83 4.81
N HIS A 13 -24.79 -7.02 5.07
CA HIS A 13 -23.46 -7.39 4.59
C HIS A 13 -23.44 -7.58 3.07
N LEU A 14 -24.41 -8.32 2.53
CA LEU A 14 -24.55 -8.58 1.09
C LEU A 14 -24.80 -7.29 0.29
N ASP A 15 -25.54 -6.35 0.87
CA ASP A 15 -25.80 -5.04 0.27
C ASP A 15 -24.64 -4.04 0.44
N GLY A 16 -23.61 -4.40 1.22
CA GLY A 16 -22.45 -3.53 1.48
C GLY A 16 -22.74 -2.35 2.42
N GLU A 17 -23.82 -2.40 3.19
CA GLU A 17 -24.32 -1.33 4.06
C GLU A 17 -23.73 -1.36 5.49
N LEU A 18 -22.93 -2.38 5.84
CA LEU A 18 -22.33 -2.47 7.16
C LEU A 18 -21.26 -1.38 7.41
N ALA A 19 -21.41 -0.67 8.52
CA ALA A 19 -20.40 0.26 9.04
C ALA A 19 -19.08 -0.47 9.36
N GLY A 20 -17.93 0.20 9.20
CA GLY A 20 -16.61 -0.43 9.23
C GLY A 20 -16.28 -1.25 10.49
N SER A 21 -16.68 -0.79 11.68
CA SER A 21 -16.46 -1.56 12.93
C SER A 21 -17.33 -2.83 12.98
N VAL A 22 -18.60 -2.73 12.59
CA VAL A 22 -19.54 -3.86 12.55
C VAL A 22 -19.12 -4.88 11.49
N ARG A 23 -18.66 -4.40 10.33
CA ARG A 23 -18.11 -5.24 9.27
C ARG A 23 -16.92 -6.06 9.75
N LEU A 24 -16.00 -5.44 10.50
CA LEU A 24 -14.83 -6.16 11.03
C LEU A 24 -15.22 -7.24 12.05
N GLU A 25 -16.22 -6.97 12.92
CA GLU A 25 -16.75 -7.98 13.83
C GLU A 25 -17.48 -9.12 13.11
N PHE A 26 -18.23 -8.79 12.07
CA PHE A 26 -18.92 -9.74 11.20
C PHE A 26 -17.90 -10.66 10.50
N ASP A 27 -16.89 -10.09 9.86
CA ASP A 27 -15.82 -10.82 9.17
C ASP A 27 -15.03 -11.73 10.14
N ALA A 28 -14.77 -11.24 11.36
CA ALA A 28 -14.12 -12.05 12.39
C ALA A 28 -14.96 -13.27 12.82
N HIS A 29 -16.28 -13.13 12.92
CA HIS A 29 -17.18 -14.25 13.21
C HIS A 29 -17.26 -15.21 12.02
N HIS A 30 -17.40 -14.66 10.81
CA HIS A 30 -17.43 -15.41 9.56
C HIS A 30 -16.21 -16.34 9.46
N LEU A 31 -15.00 -15.84 9.70
CA LEU A 31 -13.78 -16.66 9.63
C LEU A 31 -13.73 -17.80 10.66
N ARG A 32 -14.40 -17.66 11.81
CA ARG A 32 -14.31 -18.62 12.93
C ARG A 32 -15.44 -19.65 12.96
N CYS A 33 -16.63 -19.29 12.49
CA CYS A 33 -17.83 -20.14 12.60
C CYS A 33 -18.13 -20.89 11.29
N ALA A 34 -17.96 -22.22 11.28
CA ALA A 34 -18.20 -23.04 10.09
C ALA A 34 -19.65 -22.95 9.55
N ARG A 35 -20.65 -22.88 10.43
CA ARG A 35 -22.06 -22.71 10.06
C ARG A 35 -22.30 -21.39 9.31
N CYS A 36 -21.77 -20.30 9.84
CA CYS A 36 -21.92 -18.98 9.23
C CYS A 36 -21.20 -18.90 7.88
N ARG A 37 -20.03 -19.53 7.73
CA ARG A 37 -19.36 -19.65 6.41
C ARG A 37 -20.20 -20.37 5.37
N GLN A 38 -20.79 -21.49 5.76
CA GLN A 38 -21.64 -22.26 4.86
C GLN A 38 -22.89 -21.47 4.45
N LEU A 39 -23.47 -20.71 5.38
CA LEU A 39 -24.61 -19.84 5.09
C LEU A 39 -24.26 -18.76 4.06
N VAL A 40 -23.14 -18.05 4.26
CA VAL A 40 -22.67 -17.02 3.29
C VAL A 40 -22.40 -17.64 1.93
N ALA A 41 -21.67 -18.76 1.87
CA ALA A 41 -21.38 -19.44 0.61
C ALA A 41 -22.66 -19.89 -0.13
N MET A 42 -23.69 -20.33 0.60
CA MET A 42 -24.98 -20.67 0.02
C MET A 42 -25.67 -19.43 -0.56
N LEU A 43 -25.71 -18.32 0.17
CA LEU A 43 -26.33 -17.08 -0.32
C LEU A 43 -25.59 -16.50 -1.52
N GLU A 44 -24.27 -16.50 -1.52
CA GLU A 44 -23.44 -16.11 -2.67
C GLU A 44 -23.72 -17.00 -3.89
N SER A 45 -23.91 -18.31 -3.69
CA SER A 45 -24.25 -19.22 -4.78
C SER A 45 -25.61 -18.91 -5.38
N VAL A 46 -26.61 -18.57 -4.56
CA VAL A 46 -27.94 -18.15 -5.03
C VAL A 46 -27.84 -16.82 -5.77
N GLY A 47 -27.10 -15.84 -5.22
CA GLY A 47 -26.84 -14.57 -5.88
C GLY A 47 -26.22 -14.74 -7.26
N ASN A 48 -25.27 -15.66 -7.41
CA ASN A 48 -24.66 -15.98 -8.70
C ASN A 48 -25.66 -16.61 -9.69
N VAL A 49 -26.53 -17.51 -9.23
CA VAL A 49 -27.57 -18.10 -10.10
C VAL A 49 -28.55 -17.03 -10.58
N VAL A 50 -29.00 -16.15 -9.68
CA VAL A 50 -29.90 -15.03 -10.02
C VAL A 50 -29.21 -14.07 -10.98
N ALA A 51 -27.92 -13.75 -10.77
CA ALA A 51 -27.15 -12.88 -11.65
C ALA A 51 -26.93 -13.47 -13.06
N VAL A 52 -26.92 -14.80 -13.18
CA VAL A 52 -26.78 -15.51 -14.47
C VAL A 52 -28.12 -15.66 -15.19
N ASP A 53 -29.25 -15.62 -14.47
CA ASP A 53 -30.57 -15.73 -15.09
C ASP A 53 -30.96 -14.44 -15.82
N ARG A 54 -30.59 -14.39 -17.11
CA ARG A 54 -30.89 -13.26 -18.01
C ARG A 54 -32.19 -13.42 -18.80
N ARG A 55 -33.05 -14.40 -18.45
CA ARG A 55 -34.25 -14.69 -19.24
C ARG A 55 -35.23 -13.51 -19.30
N ASP A 56 -35.31 -12.75 -18.21
CA ASP A 56 -36.20 -11.59 -18.07
C ASP A 56 -35.43 -10.27 -18.00
N GLU A 57 -34.19 -10.23 -18.53
CA GLU A 57 -33.42 -8.98 -18.55
C GLU A 57 -34.13 -7.96 -19.46
N PRO A 58 -34.54 -6.79 -18.92
CA PRO A 58 -35.23 -5.79 -19.72
C PRO A 58 -34.30 -5.31 -20.83
N ARG A 59 -34.80 -5.34 -22.08
CA ARG A 59 -34.05 -4.81 -23.21
C ARG A 59 -33.82 -3.32 -23.01
N LEU A 60 -32.58 -2.96 -22.73
CA LEU A 60 -32.13 -1.58 -22.74
C LEU A 60 -32.28 -1.02 -24.15
N SER A 61 -32.59 0.27 -24.27
CA SER A 61 -32.65 0.93 -25.56
C SER A 61 -31.25 1.03 -26.18
N ASP A 62 -31.16 1.03 -27.52
CA ASP A 62 -29.88 1.03 -28.23
C ASP A 62 -29.02 2.28 -27.91
N ASP A 63 -29.65 3.37 -27.45
CA ASP A 63 -29.00 4.61 -27.03
C ASP A 63 -28.62 4.64 -25.54
N PHE A 64 -29.00 3.64 -24.74
CA PHE A 64 -28.79 3.63 -23.28
C PHE A 64 -27.32 3.81 -22.92
N THR A 65 -26.43 3.02 -23.53
CA THR A 65 -24.99 3.11 -23.29
C THR A 65 -24.43 4.48 -23.65
N VAL A 66 -24.87 5.08 -24.76
CA VAL A 66 -24.43 6.41 -25.20
C VAL A 66 -24.87 7.47 -24.19
N ARG A 67 -26.10 7.38 -23.70
CA ARG A 67 -26.67 8.30 -22.71
C ARG A 67 -25.93 8.20 -21.37
N VAL A 68 -25.77 6.99 -20.83
CA VAL A 68 -25.09 6.76 -19.55
C VAL A 68 -23.62 7.16 -19.61
N MET A 69 -22.91 6.83 -20.69
CA MET A 69 -21.50 7.23 -20.83
C MET A 69 -21.34 8.74 -21.06
N GLY A 70 -22.30 9.37 -21.75
CA GLY A 70 -22.37 10.83 -21.84
C GLY A 70 -22.52 11.49 -20.46
N ASP A 71 -23.38 10.93 -19.61
CA ASP A 71 -23.57 11.40 -18.25
C ASP A 71 -22.34 11.16 -17.37
N VAL A 72 -21.75 9.96 -17.37
CA VAL A 72 -20.54 9.66 -16.58
C VAL A 72 -19.36 10.56 -16.97
N THR A 73 -19.19 10.82 -18.27
CA THR A 73 -18.12 11.71 -18.75
C THR A 73 -18.41 13.19 -18.44
N SER A 74 -19.68 13.59 -18.33
CA SER A 74 -20.05 14.96 -17.94
C SER A 74 -19.97 15.20 -16.43
N VAL A 75 -20.31 14.20 -15.59
CA VAL A 75 -20.14 14.28 -14.13
C VAL A 75 -18.66 14.34 -13.75
N ASN A 76 -17.80 13.59 -14.43
CA ASN A 76 -16.34 13.69 -14.26
C ASN A 76 -15.73 14.99 -14.85
N ARG A 77 -16.53 15.84 -15.47
CA ARG A 77 -16.13 17.17 -15.94
C ARG A 77 -16.53 18.29 -14.98
N GLU A 78 -16.89 17.98 -13.73
CA GLU A 78 -16.72 19.02 -12.70
C GLU A 78 -15.28 19.54 -12.82
N PRO A 79 -15.09 20.83 -13.13
CA PRO A 79 -13.76 21.38 -13.27
C PRO A 79 -13.13 21.25 -11.89
N VAL A 80 -12.26 20.23 -11.74
CA VAL A 80 -11.45 20.04 -10.56
C VAL A 80 -10.69 21.36 -10.42
N ARG A 81 -11.19 22.25 -9.57
CA ARG A 81 -10.58 23.56 -9.29
C ARG A 81 -9.15 23.22 -8.97
N SER A 82 -8.25 23.51 -9.89
CA SER A 82 -6.97 22.82 -9.92
C SER A 82 -6.28 23.07 -8.59
N TYR A 83 -6.20 22.04 -7.75
CA TYR A 83 -5.53 22.10 -6.46
C TYR A 83 -4.00 22.11 -6.68
N ARG A 84 -3.52 22.76 -7.74
CA ARG A 84 -2.10 22.94 -8.03
C ARG A 84 -1.39 23.57 -6.83
N GLY A 85 -2.03 24.52 -6.15
CA GLY A 85 -1.51 25.10 -4.90
C GLY A 85 -1.39 24.07 -3.76
N LEU A 86 -2.39 23.22 -3.57
CA LEU A 86 -2.36 22.19 -2.52
C LEU A 86 -1.33 21.10 -2.82
N ARG A 87 -1.17 20.70 -4.09
CA ARG A 87 -0.15 19.73 -4.51
C ARG A 87 1.26 20.24 -4.25
N ILE A 88 1.53 21.51 -4.55
CA ILE A 88 2.82 22.15 -4.24
C ILE A 88 3.03 22.21 -2.71
N ALA A 89 1.99 22.54 -1.94
CA ALA A 89 2.08 22.57 -0.48
C ALA A 89 2.38 21.19 0.13
N ILE A 90 1.75 20.11 -0.38
CA ILE A 90 2.01 18.74 0.09
C ILE A 90 3.43 18.30 -0.26
N ALA A 91 3.87 18.54 -1.50
CA ALA A 91 5.23 18.19 -1.93
C ALA A 91 6.30 18.93 -1.09
N ALA A 92 6.09 20.21 -0.82
CA ALA A 92 6.96 20.99 0.06
C ALA A 92 6.98 20.43 1.49
N GLY A 93 5.82 20.01 2.01
CA GLY A 93 5.71 19.42 3.35
C GLY A 93 6.51 18.12 3.51
N VAL A 94 6.49 17.23 2.51
CA VAL A 94 7.25 15.96 2.54
C VAL A 94 8.76 16.22 2.56
N LEU A 95 9.25 17.16 1.74
CA LEU A 95 10.66 17.51 1.71
C LEU A 95 11.13 18.10 3.05
N VAL A 96 10.31 18.95 3.68
CA VAL A 96 10.62 19.52 5.00
C VAL A 96 10.70 18.43 6.08
N GLN A 97 9.81 17.45 6.06
CA GLN A 97 9.86 16.33 7.01
C GLN A 97 11.11 15.46 6.82
N ALA A 98 11.46 15.10 5.59
CA ALA A 98 12.67 14.31 5.32
C ALA A 98 13.93 15.05 5.80
N ALA A 99 14.04 16.34 5.50
CA ALA A 99 15.13 17.18 5.99
C ALA A 99 15.19 17.24 7.52
N ALA A 100 14.04 17.35 8.19
CA ALA A 100 13.98 17.37 9.66
C ALA A 100 14.44 16.03 10.27
N VAL A 101 14.09 14.89 9.66
CA VAL A 101 14.55 13.56 10.14
C VAL A 101 16.07 13.41 9.96
N VAL A 102 16.62 13.83 8.82
CA VAL A 102 18.08 13.80 8.59
C VAL A 102 18.80 14.75 9.54
N MET A 103 18.27 15.95 9.76
CA MET A 103 18.82 16.92 10.72
C MET A 103 18.77 16.38 12.15
N PHE A 104 17.68 15.72 12.53
CA PHE A 104 17.54 15.09 13.85
C PHE A 104 18.54 13.93 14.02
N ALA A 105 18.66 13.06 13.02
CA ALA A 105 19.60 11.94 13.05
C ALA A 105 21.07 12.38 13.13
N THR A 106 21.41 13.52 12.52
CA THR A 106 22.77 14.09 12.55
C THR A 106 23.08 14.85 13.83
N MET A 107 22.10 15.58 14.40
CA MET A 107 22.30 16.32 15.67
C MET A 107 22.27 15.42 16.91
N PHE A 108 21.55 14.30 16.84
CA PHE A 108 21.47 13.32 17.92
C PHE A 108 22.07 12.01 17.45
N PRO A 109 23.42 11.92 17.34
CA PRO A 109 24.06 10.65 17.06
C PRO A 109 23.66 9.69 18.17
N VAL A 110 22.78 8.74 17.85
CA VAL A 110 22.43 7.65 18.73
C VAL A 110 23.70 6.84 18.87
N GLU A 111 24.48 7.16 19.89
CA GLU A 111 25.65 6.40 20.28
C GLU A 111 25.13 4.97 20.49
N PRO A 112 25.55 4.00 19.67
CA PRO A 112 25.00 2.66 19.72
C PRO A 112 25.50 2.03 21.01
N SER A 113 24.82 2.35 22.10
CA SER A 113 24.82 1.63 23.34
C SER A 113 24.21 0.30 22.98
N ARG A 114 25.05 -0.61 22.49
CA ARG A 114 24.79 -2.03 22.48
C ARG A 114 25.17 -2.50 23.88
N PRO A 115 24.26 -2.52 24.87
CA PRO A 115 24.42 -3.52 25.90
C PRO A 115 24.40 -4.85 25.14
N ARG A 116 25.56 -5.50 25.01
CA ARG A 116 25.62 -6.91 24.66
C ARG A 116 24.96 -7.63 25.83
N ILE A 117 23.63 -7.66 25.84
CA ILE A 117 22.91 -8.61 26.65
C ILE A 117 23.24 -9.94 25.98
N PRO A 118 24.02 -10.83 26.64
CA PRO A 118 24.24 -12.16 26.10
C PRO A 118 22.86 -12.76 25.88
N ILE A 119 22.57 -13.16 24.64
CA ILE A 119 21.34 -13.88 24.32
C ILE A 119 21.51 -15.27 24.93
N THR A 120 21.31 -15.36 26.24
CA THR A 120 21.13 -16.63 26.91
C THR A 120 19.83 -17.21 26.38
N LYS A 121 19.92 -18.45 25.92
CA LYS A 121 18.78 -19.25 25.46
C LYS A 121 17.62 -19.06 26.46
N PRO A 122 16.40 -18.71 25.99
CA PRO A 122 15.30 -18.41 26.89
C PRO A 122 15.07 -19.62 27.81
N PRO A 123 14.90 -19.41 29.13
CA PRO A 123 14.50 -20.49 30.01
C PRO A 123 13.15 -21.03 29.53
N GLU A 124 13.04 -22.35 29.43
CA GLU A 124 11.86 -23.06 28.90
C GLU A 124 10.60 -22.80 29.73
N THR A 125 10.78 -22.39 30.98
CA THR A 125 9.72 -21.91 31.88
C THR A 125 10.18 -20.63 32.57
N LEU A 126 9.48 -19.53 32.31
CA LEU A 126 9.78 -18.23 32.92
C LEU A 126 8.84 -18.03 34.11
N ASP A 127 9.33 -18.29 35.31
CA ASP A 127 8.59 -18.01 36.55
C ASP A 127 8.58 -16.49 36.80
N VAL A 128 7.46 -15.86 36.45
CA VAL A 128 7.28 -14.40 36.51
C VAL A 128 7.37 -13.88 37.94
N SER A 129 7.16 -14.73 38.95
CA SER A 129 7.17 -14.32 40.36
C SER A 129 8.56 -13.96 40.91
N GLN A 130 9.63 -14.40 40.25
CA GLN A 130 11.01 -14.18 40.71
C GLN A 130 11.65 -12.90 40.17
N TYR A 131 11.00 -12.21 39.24
CA TYR A 131 11.57 -11.02 38.59
C TYR A 131 11.04 -9.74 39.24
N SER A 132 11.92 -8.77 39.46
CA SER A 132 11.48 -7.43 39.78
C SER A 132 10.72 -6.83 38.59
N HIS A 133 9.77 -5.92 38.85
CA HIS A 133 9.03 -5.24 37.79
C HIS A 133 9.94 -4.52 36.79
N ALA A 134 11.09 -4.01 37.23
CA ALA A 134 12.07 -3.34 36.37
C ALA A 134 12.77 -4.33 35.42
N ASP A 135 13.15 -5.50 35.92
CA ASP A 135 13.82 -6.54 35.12
C ASP A 135 12.87 -7.16 34.10
N LEU A 136 11.60 -7.36 34.50
CA LEU A 136 10.56 -7.88 33.59
C LEU A 136 10.28 -6.88 32.46
N ALA A 137 10.21 -5.58 32.77
CA ALA A 137 10.01 -4.55 31.75
C ALA A 137 11.20 -4.48 30.78
N ALA A 138 12.44 -4.53 31.28
CA ALA A 138 13.65 -4.56 30.46
C ALA A 138 13.72 -5.81 29.56
N TYR A 139 13.31 -6.98 30.09
CA TYR A 139 13.26 -8.22 29.32
C TYR A 139 12.21 -8.17 28.20
N ILE A 140 11.00 -7.71 28.50
CA ILE A 140 9.93 -7.60 27.49
C ILE A 140 10.31 -6.61 26.40
N THR A 141 10.79 -5.41 26.78
CA THR A 141 11.21 -4.39 25.81
C THR A 141 12.37 -4.86 24.95
N GLY A 142 13.38 -5.51 25.53
CA GLY A 142 14.48 -6.13 24.79
C GLY A 142 14.00 -7.18 23.78
N ARG A 143 13.04 -8.02 24.15
CA ARG A 143 12.47 -9.05 23.25
C ARG A 143 11.64 -8.45 22.12
N VAL A 144 10.83 -7.43 22.40
CA VAL A 144 10.06 -6.71 21.38
C VAL A 144 11.01 -6.02 20.40
N TYR A 145 12.03 -5.33 20.90
CA TYR A 145 13.01 -4.64 20.05
C TYR A 145 13.80 -5.63 19.18
N ALA A 146 14.27 -6.73 19.75
CA ALA A 146 14.96 -7.79 19.00
C ALA A 146 14.05 -8.40 17.91
N ARG A 147 12.75 -8.55 18.19
CA ARG A 147 11.79 -9.08 17.20
C ARG A 147 11.54 -8.06 16.08
N VAL A 148 11.34 -6.79 16.41
CA VAL A 148 11.15 -5.71 15.44
C VAL A 148 12.39 -5.56 14.55
N ALA A 149 13.59 -5.59 15.14
CA ALA A 149 14.85 -5.56 14.40
C ALA A 149 14.98 -6.77 13.45
N SER A 150 14.60 -7.98 13.89
CA SER A 150 14.60 -9.15 13.01
C SER A 150 13.63 -9.04 11.83
N ILE A 151 12.50 -8.33 12.02
CA ILE A 151 11.51 -8.07 10.98
C ILE A 151 12.03 -6.98 10.03
N SER A 152 12.66 -5.91 10.52
CA SER A 152 13.23 -4.86 9.66
C SER A 152 14.39 -5.38 8.82
N ASP A 153 15.23 -6.27 9.38
CA ASP A 153 16.32 -6.92 8.63
C ASP A 153 15.77 -7.87 7.55
N GLY A 154 14.62 -8.50 7.79
CA GLY A 154 13.88 -9.25 6.77
C GLY A 154 13.31 -8.34 5.69
N LEU A 155 12.61 -7.27 6.09
CA LEU A 155 11.97 -6.33 5.17
C LEU A 155 12.97 -5.59 4.27
N SER A 156 14.13 -5.19 4.79
CA SER A 156 15.16 -4.54 3.99
C SER A 156 15.75 -5.48 2.92
N LYS A 157 15.93 -6.77 3.26
CA LYS A 157 16.32 -7.80 2.29
C LYS A 157 15.23 -8.06 1.27
N ASP A 158 13.97 -8.09 1.69
CA ASP A 158 12.84 -8.30 0.78
C ASP A 158 12.62 -7.10 -0.15
N VAL A 159 12.78 -5.87 0.32
CA VAL A 159 12.75 -4.66 -0.52
C VAL A 159 13.91 -4.66 -1.53
N GLY A 160 15.11 -5.08 -1.12
CA GLY A 160 16.24 -5.26 -2.02
C GLY A 160 15.97 -6.33 -3.10
N ASN A 161 15.35 -7.45 -2.71
CA ASN A 161 14.96 -8.52 -3.63
C ASN A 161 13.85 -8.09 -4.59
N VAL A 162 12.88 -7.29 -4.13
CA VAL A 162 11.83 -6.70 -4.98
C VAL A 162 12.44 -5.69 -5.96
N GLY A 163 13.40 -4.87 -5.53
CA GLY A 163 14.14 -3.97 -6.42
C GLY A 163 14.90 -4.72 -7.51
N MET A 164 15.56 -5.83 -7.15
CA MET A 164 16.28 -6.67 -8.11
C MET A 164 15.32 -7.39 -9.09
N TRP A 165 14.16 -7.86 -8.62
CA TRP A 165 13.12 -8.42 -9.49
C TRP A 165 12.48 -7.39 -10.42
N ALA A 166 12.24 -6.18 -9.91
CA ALA A 166 11.73 -5.06 -10.70
C ALA A 166 12.74 -4.64 -11.80
N ALA A 167 14.04 -4.67 -11.51
CA ALA A 167 15.09 -4.38 -12.49
C ALA A 167 15.23 -5.47 -13.58
N ASN A 168 14.90 -6.73 -13.29
CA ASN A 168 14.96 -7.83 -14.25
C ASN A 168 13.66 -8.08 -15.01
N LEU A 169 12.55 -7.46 -14.61
CA LEU A 169 11.33 -7.45 -15.40
C LEU A 169 11.55 -6.55 -16.62
N ARG A 170 11.91 -7.17 -17.75
CA ARG A 170 11.84 -6.52 -19.06
C ARG A 170 10.38 -6.23 -19.39
N VAL A 171 9.92 -5.06 -18.97
CA VAL A 171 8.62 -4.52 -19.35
C VAL A 171 8.67 -4.29 -20.86
N SER A 172 7.74 -4.90 -21.60
CA SER A 172 7.59 -4.68 -23.04
C SER A 172 7.43 -3.18 -23.32
N ASP A 173 8.05 -2.68 -24.40
CA ASP A 173 8.03 -1.26 -24.78
C ASP A 173 6.60 -0.69 -24.90
N ASP A 174 5.61 -1.55 -25.17
CA ASP A 174 4.20 -1.17 -25.24
C ASP A 174 3.58 -0.93 -23.86
N VAL A 175 4.00 -1.68 -22.85
CA VAL A 175 3.58 -1.48 -21.46
C VAL A 175 4.30 -0.26 -20.88
N ALA A 176 5.58 -0.04 -21.23
CA ALA A 176 6.31 1.16 -20.83
C ALA A 176 5.72 2.45 -21.46
N ARG A 177 5.24 2.39 -22.71
CA ARG A 177 4.52 3.51 -23.34
C ARG A 177 3.14 3.73 -22.73
N SER A 178 2.41 2.67 -22.41
CA SER A 178 1.10 2.76 -21.79
C SER A 178 1.20 3.24 -20.33
N SER A 179 2.23 2.82 -19.60
CA SER A 179 2.51 3.30 -18.24
C SER A 179 2.95 4.76 -18.22
N ARG A 180 3.73 5.24 -19.20
CA ARG A 180 4.02 6.69 -19.34
C ARG A 180 2.75 7.50 -19.61
N LYS A 181 1.87 7.01 -20.48
CA LYS A 181 0.56 7.64 -20.72
C LYS A 181 -0.33 7.63 -19.48
N LEU A 182 -0.27 6.59 -18.66
CA LEU A 182 -1.00 6.50 -17.38
C LEU A 182 -0.34 7.37 -16.29
N ALA A 183 0.99 7.48 -16.26
CA ALA A 183 1.73 8.32 -15.34
C ALA A 183 1.52 9.83 -15.60
N GLU A 184 1.20 10.21 -16.84
CA GLU A 184 0.71 11.56 -17.16
C GLU A 184 -0.70 11.83 -16.61
N VAL A 185 -1.49 10.78 -16.38
CA VAL A 185 -2.86 10.88 -15.87
C VAL A 185 -2.91 10.76 -14.34
N ASP A 186 -1.97 10.03 -13.73
CA ASP A 186 -1.98 9.71 -12.31
C ASP A 186 -0.90 10.50 -11.51
N PRO A 187 -1.29 11.46 -10.66
CA PRO A 187 -0.37 12.43 -10.04
C PRO A 187 0.66 11.81 -9.09
N LEU A 188 0.46 10.57 -8.65
CA LEU A 188 1.34 9.87 -7.72
C LEU A 188 2.60 9.32 -8.43
N PHE A 189 2.46 8.88 -9.67
CA PHE A 189 3.59 8.38 -10.48
C PHE A 189 4.49 9.51 -10.98
N GLY A 190 3.94 10.70 -11.27
CA GLY A 190 4.74 11.88 -11.61
C GLY A 190 5.68 12.32 -10.48
N LEU A 191 5.24 12.18 -9.22
CA LEU A 191 6.05 12.53 -8.05
C LEU A 191 7.19 11.52 -7.82
N LEU A 192 6.90 10.22 -7.99
CA LEU A 192 7.92 9.16 -7.92
C LEU A 192 8.94 9.27 -9.06
N GLY A 193 8.49 9.61 -10.27
CA GLY A 193 9.37 9.83 -11.42
C GLY A 193 10.32 11.00 -11.23
N ALA A 194 9.84 12.13 -10.69
CA ALA A 194 10.69 13.28 -10.39
C ALA A 194 11.73 12.98 -9.28
N LEU A 195 11.36 12.13 -8.32
CA LEU A 195 12.25 11.75 -7.21
C LEU A 195 13.30 10.74 -7.64
N LEU A 196 12.99 9.87 -8.61
CA LEU A 196 13.93 8.91 -9.20
C LEU A 196 14.82 9.52 -10.29
N ALA A 197 14.33 10.50 -11.04
CA ALA A 197 15.12 11.18 -12.07
C ALA A 197 16.23 12.10 -11.50
N ALA A 198 16.17 12.43 -10.20
CA ALA A 198 17.15 13.28 -9.54
C ALA A 198 18.54 12.61 -9.37
N ASP A 199 18.66 11.29 -9.55
CA ASP A 199 19.93 10.56 -9.41
C ASP A 199 20.67 10.34 -10.76
N ASP A 200 20.06 10.61 -11.92
CA ASP A 200 20.65 10.33 -13.24
C ASP A 200 21.35 11.54 -13.90
N GLU A 201 21.36 12.72 -13.26
CA GLU A 201 21.91 13.97 -13.85
C GLU A 201 23.41 14.18 -13.57
N GLN A 202 24.19 13.09 -13.44
CA GLN A 202 25.61 13.16 -13.07
C GLN A 202 26.52 12.23 -13.89
N ASP A 203 26.35 12.17 -15.22
CA ASP A 203 27.41 11.71 -16.14
C ASP A 203 27.02 12.00 -17.61
N GLN A 204 26.99 13.27 -18.01
CA GLN A 204 27.17 13.62 -19.43
C GLN A 204 28.61 14.10 -19.64
N PRO A 205 29.49 13.28 -20.22
CA PRO A 205 30.79 13.74 -20.63
C PRO A 205 30.61 14.80 -21.72
N ALA A 206 31.18 15.97 -21.50
CA ALA A 206 31.24 17.05 -22.47
C ALA A 206 31.84 16.51 -23.78
N GLU A 207 30.99 16.35 -24.81
CA GLU A 207 31.46 16.11 -26.17
C GLU A 207 32.25 17.35 -26.62
N GLY A 208 33.57 17.24 -26.50
CA GLY A 208 34.52 18.19 -27.02
C GLY A 208 34.36 18.28 -28.54
N GLY A 209 33.94 19.45 -29.00
CA GLY A 209 34.02 19.84 -30.40
C GLY A 209 35.47 19.73 -30.87
N ALA A 210 35.69 18.82 -31.81
CA ALA A 210 36.88 18.82 -32.64
C ALA A 210 36.48 19.34 -34.02
N ASP A 211 36.75 20.62 -34.23
CA ASP A 211 36.95 21.23 -35.53
C ASP A 211 37.85 20.31 -36.37
N ASN A 212 37.37 19.82 -37.52
CA ASN A 212 38.26 19.31 -38.56
C ASN A 212 38.10 20.13 -39.84
N GLN A 213 38.98 21.11 -39.90
CA GLN A 213 39.32 22.01 -40.99
C GLN A 213 40.27 21.28 -41.96
N TYR A 214 39.85 20.94 -43.18
CA TYR A 214 40.71 20.74 -44.37
C TYR A 214 39.79 20.93 -45.60
N SER A 215 39.75 22.08 -46.29
CA SER A 215 40.73 22.74 -47.16
C SER A 215 41.17 21.93 -48.39
N LEU A 216 40.68 22.41 -49.55
CA LEU A 216 41.25 22.47 -50.91
C LEU A 216 41.57 21.18 -51.68
#